data_AF-A0A2A3LD25-F1
#
_entry.id   AF-A0A2A3LD25-F1
#
_cell.length_a   1.000
_cell.length_b   1.000
_cell.length_c   1.000
_cell.angle_alpha   90.00
_cell.angle_beta   90.00
_cell.angle_gamma   90.00
#
_symmetry.space_group_name_H-M   'P 1'
#
loop_
_entity.id
_entity.type
_entity.pdbx_description
1 polymer ?
#
loop_
_entity_poly.entity_id
_entity_poly.type
_entity_poly.pdbx_seq_one_letter_code
_entity_poly.pdbx_strand_id
1 'polypeptide(L)'
;MPRSSAFGAAKARRSVGRRVQRGFDRDLFRDAIKAAGVSRSDLARLADISPATIHSWERRGGTPDIERLARIAGVLGVEVTAFVHVPDDECLPSDLRNRRGLTQVQLAAAAGLSTTVVSGFERAETRWSVKKAEKLAPVLGVSVEQLHEAWQRSRTRPAGTPP
;
A
#
# COMPACT_ATOMS: atom_id res chain seq x y z
N MET A 1 26.54 -40.16 24.38
CA MET A 1 26.73 -39.06 23.40
C MET A 1 25.58 -39.08 22.38
N PRO A 2 24.52 -38.28 22.53
CA PRO A 2 23.60 -38.01 21.43
C PRO A 2 23.94 -36.67 20.77
N ARG A 3 24.12 -36.66 19.45
CA ARG A 3 24.27 -35.44 18.65
C ARG A 3 22.90 -34.93 18.21
N SER A 4 22.61 -33.73 18.71
CA SER A 4 21.74 -32.67 18.22
C SER A 4 21.33 -32.74 16.74
N SER A 5 20.05 -32.49 16.46
CA SER A 5 19.67 -31.45 15.49
C SER A 5 18.17 -31.12 15.63
N ALA A 6 17.88 -30.07 16.39
CA ALA A 6 16.60 -29.38 16.35
C ALA A 6 16.65 -28.35 15.22
N PHE A 7 16.02 -28.64 14.08
CA PHE A 7 15.74 -27.62 13.07
C PHE A 7 14.55 -26.78 13.52
N GLY A 8 14.84 -25.70 14.25
CA GLY A 8 13.91 -24.60 14.47
C GLY A 8 13.74 -23.80 13.18
N ALA A 9 12.71 -24.10 12.40
CA ALA A 9 12.29 -23.24 11.29
C ALA A 9 11.64 -21.97 11.88
N ALA A 10 12.38 -20.87 11.87
CA ALA A 10 11.83 -19.55 12.16
C ALA A 10 10.75 -19.22 11.12
N LYS A 11 9.48 -19.27 11.55
CA LYS A 11 8.32 -18.87 10.76
C LYS A 11 8.48 -17.40 10.39
N ALA A 12 8.81 -17.14 9.11
CA ALA A 12 8.81 -15.79 8.55
C ALA A 12 7.50 -15.09 8.93
N ARG A 13 7.62 -13.99 9.68
CA ARG A 13 6.48 -13.17 10.09
C ARG A 13 5.82 -12.68 8.81
N ARG A 14 4.68 -13.25 8.45
CA ARG A 14 3.83 -12.73 7.36
C ARG A 14 3.53 -11.29 7.72
N SER A 15 4.15 -10.33 7.02
CA SER A 15 3.69 -8.95 7.08
C SER A 15 2.23 -8.98 6.65
N VAL A 16 1.34 -8.56 7.53
CA VAL A 16 -0.06 -8.34 7.16
C VAL A 16 -0.07 -7.00 6.41
N GLY A 17 0.54 -7.00 5.22
CA GLY A 17 0.37 -5.92 4.26
C GLY A 17 -1.12 -5.87 3.93
N ARG A 18 -1.79 -4.78 4.31
CA ARG A 18 -3.19 -4.60 3.93
C ARG A 18 -3.26 -4.63 2.40
N ARG A 19 -4.15 -5.48 1.89
CA ARG A 19 -4.48 -5.60 0.48
C ARG A 19 -4.93 -4.23 -0.05
N VAL A 20 -4.39 -3.80 -1.18
CA VAL A 20 -4.85 -2.63 -1.92
C VAL A 20 -6.13 -3.02 -2.64
N GLN A 21 -7.27 -2.87 -1.96
CA GLN A 21 -8.58 -3.23 -2.52
C GLN A 21 -9.06 -2.24 -3.57
N ARG A 22 -8.57 -1.00 -3.54
CA ARG A 22 -9.00 0.09 -4.43
C ARG A 22 -7.89 0.51 -5.38
N GLY A 23 -8.27 0.81 -6.62
CA GLY A 23 -7.46 1.54 -7.59
C GLY A 23 -6.39 0.76 -8.33
N PHE A 24 -6.08 -0.49 -7.97
CA PHE A 24 -5.14 -1.29 -8.77
C PHE A 24 -5.71 -1.61 -10.15
N ASP A 25 -5.06 -1.11 -11.20
CA ASP A 25 -5.40 -1.38 -12.59
C ASP A 25 -4.39 -2.37 -13.19
N ARG A 26 -4.91 -3.53 -13.56
CA ARG A 26 -4.13 -4.64 -14.09
C ARG A 26 -3.56 -4.36 -15.48
N ASP A 27 -4.30 -3.64 -16.32
CA ASP A 27 -3.87 -3.38 -17.68
C ASP A 27 -2.78 -2.31 -17.69
N LEU A 28 -2.93 -1.26 -16.87
CA LEU A 28 -1.84 -0.31 -16.62
C LEU A 28 -0.61 -0.97 -16.01
N PHE A 29 -0.79 -1.91 -15.08
CA PHE A 29 0.32 -2.68 -14.51
C PHE A 29 1.07 -3.49 -15.57
N ARG A 30 0.35 -4.18 -16.46
CA ARG A 30 0.94 -4.93 -17.57
C ARG A 30 1.68 -4.01 -18.55
N ASP A 31 1.10 -2.86 -18.84
CA ASP A 31 1.67 -1.89 -19.76
C ASP A 31 2.94 -1.26 -19.18
N ALA A 32 2.95 -0.96 -17.87
CA ALA A 32 4.15 -0.48 -17.17
C ALA A 32 5.29 -1.51 -17.22
N ILE A 33 4.99 -2.79 -17.00
CA ILE A 33 5.99 -3.88 -17.13
C ILE A 33 6.52 -3.96 -18.57
N LYS A 34 5.62 -3.88 -19.56
CA LYS A 34 6.00 -3.93 -20.98
C LYS A 34 6.88 -2.74 -21.38
N ALA A 35 6.52 -1.54 -20.92
CA ALA A 35 7.24 -0.31 -21.22
C ALA A 35 8.66 -0.29 -20.61
N ALA A 36 8.83 -0.87 -19.42
CA ALA A 36 10.14 -0.98 -18.78
C ALA A 36 11.11 -1.96 -19.49
N GLY A 37 10.61 -2.81 -20.39
CA GLY A 37 11.42 -3.77 -21.14
C GLY A 37 12.08 -4.87 -20.28
N VAL A 38 11.69 -5.00 -19.01
CA VAL A 38 12.24 -5.99 -18.08
C VAL A 38 11.56 -7.36 -18.28
N SER A 39 12.33 -8.44 -18.20
CA SER A 39 11.76 -9.79 -18.21
C SER A 39 10.95 -10.04 -16.93
N ARG A 40 9.89 -10.86 -17.00
CA ARG A 40 9.11 -11.22 -15.79
C ARG A 40 9.94 -11.94 -14.74
N SER A 41 10.91 -12.74 -15.19
CA SER A 41 11.84 -13.44 -14.30
C SER A 41 12.77 -12.48 -13.59
N ASP A 42 13.29 -11.46 -14.29
CA ASP A 42 14.11 -10.42 -13.67
C ASP A 42 13.29 -9.55 -12.74
N LEU A 43 12.08 -9.16 -13.13
CA LEU A 43 11.18 -8.39 -12.27
C LEU A 43 10.90 -9.14 -10.97
N ALA A 44 10.58 -10.44 -11.06
CA ALA A 44 10.36 -11.30 -9.90
C ALA A 44 11.58 -11.34 -8.96
N ARG A 45 12.76 -11.56 -9.54
CA ARG A 45 14.03 -11.62 -8.80
C ARG A 45 14.38 -10.29 -8.15
N LEU A 46 14.30 -9.19 -8.90
CA LEU A 46 14.68 -7.85 -8.44
C LEU A 46 13.70 -7.28 -7.41
N ALA A 47 12.40 -7.60 -7.51
CA ALA A 47 11.39 -7.14 -6.57
C ALA A 47 11.21 -8.07 -5.35
N ASP A 48 11.93 -9.19 -5.30
CA ASP A 48 11.76 -10.27 -4.31
C ASP A 48 10.29 -10.72 -4.20
N ILE A 49 9.72 -11.10 -5.34
CA ILE A 49 8.33 -11.57 -5.49
C ILE A 49 8.32 -12.81 -6.38
N SER A 50 7.54 -13.82 -6.02
CA SER A 50 7.46 -15.03 -6.85
C SER A 50 6.86 -14.72 -8.23
N PRO A 51 7.36 -15.35 -9.32
CA PRO A 51 6.78 -15.21 -10.65
C PRO A 51 5.29 -15.57 -10.68
N ALA A 52 4.88 -16.57 -9.88
CA ALA A 52 3.48 -16.97 -9.72
C ALA A 52 2.60 -15.85 -9.15
N THR A 53 3.12 -15.03 -8.23
CA THR A 53 2.40 -13.88 -7.67
C THR A 53 2.17 -12.79 -8.71
N ILE A 54 3.22 -12.39 -9.44
CA ILE A 54 3.10 -11.40 -10.52
C ILE A 54 2.10 -11.90 -11.56
N HIS A 55 2.23 -13.15 -11.96
CA HIS A 55 1.33 -13.79 -12.92
C HIS A 55 -0.14 -13.83 -12.44
N SER A 56 -0.36 -14.06 -11.15
CA SER A 56 -1.70 -14.03 -10.56
C SER A 56 -2.34 -12.64 -10.65
N TRP A 57 -1.57 -11.57 -10.45
CA TRP A 57 -2.07 -10.20 -10.63
C TRP A 57 -2.37 -9.89 -12.09
N GLU A 58 -1.50 -10.31 -13.02
CA GLU A 58 -1.70 -10.11 -14.46
C GLU A 58 -2.90 -10.90 -15.04
N ARG A 59 -3.30 -12.02 -14.43
CA ARG A 59 -4.38 -12.87 -14.96
C ARG A 59 -5.66 -12.84 -14.15
N ARG A 60 -5.57 -13.05 -12.84
CA ARG A 60 -6.71 -13.38 -11.97
C ARG A 60 -7.24 -12.21 -11.16
N GLY A 61 -6.63 -11.02 -11.27
CA GLY A 61 -7.06 -9.84 -10.52
C GLY A 61 -6.95 -10.03 -9.00
N GLY A 62 -5.94 -10.80 -8.54
CA GLY A 62 -5.68 -10.93 -7.10
C GLY A 62 -5.38 -9.56 -6.49
N THR A 63 -5.66 -9.37 -5.21
CA THR A 63 -5.46 -8.06 -4.55
C THR A 63 -4.01 -7.93 -4.08
N PRO A 64 -3.14 -7.17 -4.79
CA PRO A 64 -1.77 -6.95 -4.34
C PRO A 64 -1.77 -6.17 -3.02
N ASP A 65 -0.69 -6.31 -2.25
CA ASP A 65 -0.43 -5.41 -1.13
C ASP A 65 0.49 -4.27 -1.57
N ILE A 66 0.38 -3.14 -0.88
CA ILE A 66 1.06 -1.91 -1.28
C ILE A 66 2.59 -2.04 -1.22
N GLU A 67 3.09 -2.85 -0.29
CA GLU A 67 4.51 -3.05 -0.08
C GLU A 67 5.15 -3.72 -1.31
N ARG A 68 4.51 -4.76 -1.85
CA ARG A 68 4.97 -5.43 -3.06
C ARG A 68 4.82 -4.56 -4.30
N LEU A 69 3.73 -3.79 -4.41
CA LEU A 69 3.55 -2.85 -5.52
C LEU A 69 4.65 -1.79 -5.53
N ALA A 70 5.00 -1.24 -4.36
CA ALA A 70 6.08 -0.27 -4.23
C ALA A 70 7.43 -0.86 -4.66
N ARG A 71 7.72 -2.13 -4.33
CA ARG A 71 8.93 -2.80 -4.81
C ARG A 71 8.96 -2.97 -6.32
N ILE A 72 7.84 -3.39 -6.93
CA ILE A 72 7.75 -3.50 -8.39
C ILE A 72 7.92 -2.13 -9.04
N ALA A 73 7.22 -1.10 -8.54
CA ALA A 73 7.32 0.26 -9.05
C ALA A 73 8.79 0.74 -9.04
N GLY A 74 9.52 0.48 -7.94
CA GLY A 74 10.95 0.77 -7.83
C GLY A 74 11.82 0.05 -8.86
N VAL A 75 11.56 -1.23 -9.15
CA VAL A 75 12.28 -1.97 -10.21
C VAL A 75 11.96 -1.43 -11.60
N LEU A 76 10.71 -1.02 -11.84
CA LEU A 76 10.26 -0.46 -13.11
C LEU A 76 10.66 1.01 -13.30
N GLY A 77 11.16 1.67 -12.26
CA GLY A 77 11.51 3.10 -12.30
C GLY A 77 10.28 4.02 -12.41
N VAL A 78 9.12 3.59 -11.91
CA VAL A 78 7.87 4.37 -11.92
C VAL A 78 7.32 4.53 -10.51
N GLU A 79 6.39 5.47 -10.35
CA GLU A 79 5.60 5.58 -9.12
C GLU A 79 4.47 4.54 -9.10
N VAL A 80 4.02 4.17 -7.89
CA VAL A 80 2.90 3.22 -7.73
C VAL A 80 1.62 3.73 -8.40
N THR A 81 1.48 5.04 -8.55
CA THR A 81 0.35 5.68 -9.26
C THR A 81 0.27 5.35 -10.75
N ALA A 82 1.32 4.78 -11.35
CA ALA A 82 1.29 4.30 -12.73
C ALA A 82 0.25 3.17 -12.93
N PHE A 83 -0.12 2.45 -11.88
CA PHE A 83 -1.08 1.35 -11.93
C PHE A 83 -1.95 1.23 -10.66
N VAL A 84 -1.89 2.21 -9.76
CA VAL A 84 -2.82 2.36 -8.64
C VAL A 84 -3.43 3.76 -8.68
N HIS A 85 -4.67 3.86 -9.15
CA HIS A 85 -5.37 5.12 -9.28
C HIS A 85 -6.76 5.06 -8.63
N VAL A 86 -7.00 5.99 -7.72
CA VAL A 86 -8.34 6.31 -7.21
C VAL A 86 -8.52 7.81 -7.48
N PRO A 87 -9.64 8.26 -8.06
CA PRO A 87 -9.89 9.69 -8.30
C PRO A 87 -9.76 10.54 -7.02
N ASP A 88 -9.32 11.79 -7.16
CA ASP A 88 -9.07 12.70 -6.01
C ASP A 88 -10.32 12.93 -5.16
N ASP A 89 -11.47 13.08 -5.82
CA ASP A 89 -12.79 13.25 -5.21
C ASP A 89 -13.33 11.98 -4.54
N GLU A 90 -12.71 10.82 -4.76
CA GLU A 90 -13.06 9.54 -4.13
C GLU A 90 -12.02 9.01 -3.12
N CYS A 91 -10.85 9.66 -3.04
CA CYS A 91 -9.64 9.12 -2.44
C CYS A 91 -9.65 9.11 -0.89
N LEU A 92 -9.77 7.97 -0.22
CA LEU A 92 -9.70 7.91 1.25
C LEU A 92 -8.26 8.20 1.75
N PRO A 93 -8.04 8.46 3.05
CA PRO A 93 -6.70 8.67 3.58
C PRO A 93 -5.78 7.45 3.34
N SER A 94 -6.36 6.24 3.32
CA SER A 94 -5.67 4.99 2.95
C SER A 94 -5.20 5.01 1.49
N ASP A 95 -5.97 5.58 0.58
CA ASP A 95 -5.61 5.69 -0.84
C ASP A 95 -4.53 6.75 -1.06
N LEU A 96 -4.62 7.90 -0.37
CA LEU A 96 -3.54 8.90 -0.36
C LEU A 96 -2.22 8.29 0.11
N ARG A 97 -2.26 7.42 1.12
CA ARG A 97 -1.08 6.65 1.56
C ARG A 97 -0.60 5.67 0.50
N ASN A 98 -1.51 4.95 -0.16
CA ASN A 98 -1.15 4.00 -1.21
C ASN A 98 -0.51 4.68 -2.43
N ARG A 99 -0.89 5.92 -2.78
CA ARG A 99 -0.21 6.69 -3.84
C ARG A 99 1.27 6.91 -3.56
N ARG A 100 1.66 6.95 -2.28
CA ARG A 100 3.07 7.07 -1.85
C ARG A 100 3.77 5.72 -1.70
N GLY A 101 3.12 4.60 -2.02
CA GLY A 101 3.68 3.26 -1.83
C GLY A 101 3.88 2.88 -0.36
N LEU A 102 3.24 3.58 0.58
CA LEU A 102 3.51 3.41 2.01
C LEU A 102 2.54 2.42 2.66
N THR A 103 3.06 1.59 3.57
CA THR A 103 2.26 0.86 4.56
C THR A 103 1.84 1.77 5.72
N GLN A 104 0.83 1.39 6.50
CA GLN A 104 0.43 2.15 7.70
C GLN A 104 1.59 2.32 8.70
N VAL A 105 2.46 1.29 8.81
CA VAL A 105 3.64 1.33 9.68
C VAL A 105 4.65 2.36 9.18
N GLN A 106 4.91 2.39 7.88
CA GLN A 106 5.84 3.36 7.28
C GLN A 106 5.30 4.80 7.40
N LEU A 107 4.01 5.03 7.13
CA LEU A 107 3.39 6.34 7.33
C LEU A 107 3.46 6.78 8.80
N ALA A 108 3.17 5.87 9.73
CA ALA A 108 3.26 6.15 11.16
C ALA A 108 4.67 6.56 11.58
N ALA A 109 5.68 5.79 11.15
CA ALA A 109 7.08 6.09 11.41
C ALA A 109 7.49 7.46 10.84
N ALA A 110 7.16 7.74 9.58
CA ALA A 110 7.49 8.99 8.91
C ALA A 110 6.78 10.22 9.53
N ALA A 111 5.56 10.04 10.05
CA ALA A 111 4.79 11.11 10.69
C ALA A 111 5.06 11.25 12.20
N GLY A 112 5.90 10.38 12.80
CA GLY A 112 6.12 10.37 14.25
C GLY A 112 4.84 10.05 15.04
N LEU A 113 4.05 9.08 14.56
CA LEU A 113 2.80 8.60 15.16
C LEU A 113 2.86 7.08 15.36
N SER A 114 1.91 6.52 16.12
CA SER A 114 1.75 5.06 16.20
C SER A 114 0.89 4.53 15.06
N THR A 115 1.13 3.27 14.65
CA THR A 115 0.31 2.60 13.63
C THR A 115 -1.18 2.56 14.00
N THR A 116 -1.50 2.42 15.30
CA THR A 116 -2.87 2.48 15.80
C THR A 116 -3.50 3.85 15.57
N VAL A 117 -2.76 4.94 15.78
CA VAL A 117 -3.22 6.31 15.51
C VAL A 117 -3.49 6.49 14.02
N VAL A 118 -2.58 6.03 13.15
CA VAL A 118 -2.77 6.08 11.69
C VAL A 118 -4.00 5.28 11.27
N SER A 119 -4.14 4.03 11.73
CA SER A 119 -5.29 3.18 11.38
C SER A 119 -6.63 3.77 11.83
N GLY A 120 -6.71 4.32 13.05
CA GLY A 120 -7.93 4.96 13.55
C GLY A 120 -8.25 6.27 12.83
N PHE A 121 -7.22 7.00 12.40
CA PHE A 121 -7.36 8.20 11.58
C PHE A 121 -7.90 7.86 10.18
N GLU A 122 -7.30 6.90 9.48
CA GLU A 122 -7.72 6.47 8.13
C GLU A 122 -9.18 5.99 8.10
N ARG A 123 -9.61 5.29 9.16
CA ARG A 123 -10.97 4.77 9.32
C ARG A 123 -11.98 5.79 9.85
N ALA A 124 -11.55 7.02 10.13
CA ALA A 124 -12.36 8.05 10.79
C ALA A 124 -13.03 7.60 12.11
N GLU A 125 -12.34 6.72 12.86
CA GLU A 125 -12.79 6.22 14.17
C GLU A 125 -12.48 7.21 15.30
N THR A 126 -11.46 8.03 15.12
CA THR A 126 -11.15 9.15 16.01
C THR A 126 -11.63 10.46 15.40
N ARG A 127 -12.07 11.42 16.22
CA ARG A 127 -12.39 12.79 15.77
C ARG A 127 -11.23 13.40 14.97
N TRP A 128 -11.57 14.25 14.01
CA TRP A 128 -10.60 15.05 13.25
C TRP A 128 -9.65 15.80 14.20
N SER A 129 -8.39 15.86 13.83
CA SER A 129 -7.35 16.51 14.61
C SER A 129 -6.36 17.19 13.67
N VAL A 130 -6.38 18.52 13.65
CA VAL A 130 -5.46 19.34 12.87
C VAL A 130 -4.01 18.98 13.18
N LYS A 131 -3.65 18.81 14.46
CA LYS A 131 -2.30 18.39 14.88
C LYS A 131 -1.84 17.07 14.27
N LYS A 132 -2.74 16.10 14.06
CA LYS A 132 -2.40 14.83 13.39
C LYS A 132 -2.30 15.05 11.87
N ALA A 133 -3.21 15.85 11.31
CA ALA A 133 -3.23 16.17 9.89
C ALA A 133 -1.95 16.91 9.46
N GLU A 134 -1.48 17.88 10.24
CA GLU A 134 -0.22 18.60 10.01
C GLU A 134 1.02 17.69 9.98
N LYS A 135 0.97 16.55 10.68
CA LYS A 135 2.03 15.53 10.65
C LYS A 135 1.91 14.58 9.46
N LEU A 136 0.69 14.25 9.06
CA LEU A 136 0.42 13.26 8.01
C LEU A 136 0.47 13.86 6.60
N ALA A 137 -0.10 15.05 6.43
CA ALA A 137 -0.26 15.71 5.13
C ALA A 137 1.07 15.90 4.37
N PRO A 138 2.20 16.31 5.01
CA PRO A 138 3.49 16.42 4.33
C PRO A 138 4.03 15.07 3.84
N VAL A 139 3.89 14.01 4.63
CA VAL A 139 4.33 12.65 4.25
C VAL A 139 3.49 12.11 3.09
N LEU A 140 2.20 12.42 3.09
CA LEU A 140 1.26 12.08 2.02
C LEU A 140 1.41 13.02 0.81
N GLY A 141 2.17 14.11 0.95
CA GLY A 141 2.34 15.19 -0.02
C GLY A 141 1.01 15.73 -0.55
N VAL A 142 0.12 16.06 0.39
CA VAL A 142 -1.16 16.74 0.15
C VAL A 142 -1.30 17.92 1.10
N SER A 143 -2.24 18.82 0.85
CA SER A 143 -2.64 19.86 1.81
C SER A 143 -3.45 19.26 2.97
N VAL A 144 -3.55 20.01 4.08
CA VAL A 144 -4.39 19.61 5.22
C VAL A 144 -5.86 19.58 4.82
N GLU A 145 -6.27 20.48 3.93
CA GLU A 145 -7.61 20.60 3.35
C GLU A 145 -7.95 19.34 2.55
N GLN A 146 -7.10 18.93 1.61
CA GLN A 146 -7.28 17.69 0.84
C GLN A 146 -7.33 16.45 1.76
N LEU A 147 -6.49 16.40 2.79
CA LEU A 147 -6.54 15.31 3.77
C LEU A 147 -7.84 15.32 4.59
N HIS A 148 -8.37 16.50 4.89
CA HIS A 148 -9.64 16.65 5.59
C HIS A 148 -10.80 16.16 4.74
N GLU A 149 -10.86 16.51 3.45
CA GLU A 149 -11.88 16.01 2.52
C GLU A 149 -11.84 14.48 2.40
N ALA A 150 -10.64 13.91 2.27
CA ALA A 150 -10.44 12.47 2.28
C ALA A 150 -10.94 11.82 3.58
N TRP A 151 -10.61 12.42 4.73
CA TRP A 151 -11.06 11.96 6.03
C TRP A 151 -12.59 12.05 6.20
N GLN A 152 -13.22 13.11 5.70
CA GLN A 152 -14.67 13.29 5.75
C GLN A 152 -15.38 12.18 4.96
N ARG A 153 -14.86 11.79 3.79
CA ARG A 153 -15.40 10.66 3.04
C ARG A 153 -15.29 9.33 3.80
N SER A 154 -14.19 9.09 4.51
CA SER A 154 -14.11 7.94 5.44
C SER A 154 -15.15 8.02 6.56
N ARG A 155 -15.51 9.23 7.01
CA ARG A 155 -16.45 9.47 8.11
C ARG A 155 -17.91 9.29 7.70
N THR A 156 -18.26 9.68 6.48
CA THR A 156 -19.63 9.65 5.95
C THR A 156 -19.94 8.40 5.14
N ARG A 157 -18.98 7.49 4.98
CA ARG A 157 -19.19 6.23 4.25
C ARG A 157 -20.39 5.44 4.80
N PRO A 158 -21.22 4.83 3.93
CA PRO A 158 -22.29 3.96 4.37
C PRO A 158 -21.80 2.81 5.25
N ALA A 159 -22.65 2.35 6.16
CA ALA A 159 -22.35 1.20 7.00
C ALA A 159 -22.08 -0.04 6.11
N GLY A 160 -20.97 -0.74 6.37
CA GLY A 160 -20.58 -1.94 5.62
C GLY A 160 -19.61 -1.70 4.46
N THR A 161 -19.32 -0.45 4.08
CA THR A 161 -18.31 -0.15 3.05
C THR A 161 -16.88 -0.35 3.61
N PRO A 162 -16.02 -1.17 2.97
CA PRO A 162 -14.64 -1.37 3.41
C PRO A 162 -13.82 -0.06 3.47
N PRO A 163 -12.94 0.12 4.49
CA PRO A 163 -11.94 1.20 4.53
C PRO A 163 -10.79 1.07 3.54
#